data_AF-A0AAJ2NU25-F1
#
_entry.id   AF-A0AAJ2NU25-F1
#
_cell.length_a   1.000
_cell.length_b   1.000
_cell.length_c   1.000
_cell.angle_alpha   90.00
_cell.angle_beta   90.00
_cell.angle_gamma   90.00
#
_symmetry.space_group_name_H-M   'P 1'
#
loop_
_entity.id
_entity.type
_entity.pdbx_description
1 polymer ?
#
loop_
_entity_poly.entity_id
_entity_poly.type
_entity_poly.pdbx_seq_one_letter_code
_entity_poly.pdbx_strand_id
1 'polypeptide(L)' 'YFKDEPYGAAGKTGTSESYKNGVMSWDLSFAGYAPFDNPEIAIAVIVPNAYRDGYAQPHSAANIISQRVFRTFFELKEK' A
#
# COMPACT_ATOMS: atom_id res chain seq x y z
N TYR A 1 0.48 -6.98 -7.04
CA TYR A 1 0.67 -5.52 -6.97
C TYR A 1 2.00 -5.11 -7.56
N PHE A 2 3.16 -5.59 -7.07
CA PHE A 2 4.45 -5.00 -7.49
C PHE A 2 5.34 -5.87 -8.38
N LYS A 3 5.02 -7.16 -8.55
CA LYS A 3 5.91 -8.14 -9.22
C LYS A 3 6.27 -7.76 -10.65
N ASP A 4 5.31 -7.23 -11.40
CA ASP A 4 5.45 -6.94 -12.84
C ASP A 4 5.61 -5.44 -13.11
N GLU A 5 5.93 -4.65 -12.08
CA GLU A 5 6.15 -3.21 -12.23
C GLU A 5 7.57 -2.91 -12.74
N PRO A 6 7.72 -2.07 -13.79
CA PRO A 6 9.01 -1.86 -14.44
C PRO A 6 10.03 -1.13 -13.56
N TYR A 7 9.58 -0.41 -12.54
CA TYR A 7 10.43 0.30 -11.59
C TYR A 7 10.98 -0.58 -10.46
N GLY A 8 10.60 -1.86 -10.37
CA GLY A 8 11.17 -2.80 -9.40
C GLY A 8 11.03 -2.36 -7.94
N ALA A 9 9.81 -2.30 -7.41
CA ALA A 9 9.58 -1.91 -6.01
C ALA A 9 9.89 -3.03 -5.01
N ALA A 10 10.43 -2.63 -3.85
CA ALA A 10 10.53 -3.45 -2.66
C ALA A 10 9.73 -2.84 -1.51
N GLY A 11 9.10 -3.69 -0.70
CA GLY A 11 8.32 -3.21 0.43
C GLY A 11 7.69 -4.32 1.24
N LYS A 12 7.06 -3.92 2.35
CA LYS A 12 6.43 -4.81 3.30
C LYS A 12 5.03 -4.32 3.63
N THR A 13 4.10 -5.27 3.71
CA THR A 13 2.74 -5.06 4.19
C THR A 13 2.65 -5.21 5.71
N GLY A 14 1.72 -4.48 6.30
CA GLY A 14 1.28 -4.66 7.68
C GLY A 14 -0.24 -4.65 7.79
N THR A 15 -0.76 -5.45 8.70
CA THR A 15 -2.17 -5.48 9.06
C THR A 15 -2.24 -5.40 10.58
N SER A 16 -3.02 -4.46 11.12
CA SER A 16 -3.30 -4.40 12.54
C SER A 16 -4.79 -4.51 12.80
N GLU A 17 -5.15 -5.24 13.85
CA GLU A 17 -6.50 -5.29 14.37
C GLU A 17 -6.80 -4.02 15.16
N SER A 18 -8.04 -3.54 15.03
CA SER A 18 -8.54 -2.32 15.65
C SER A 18 -10.04 -2.45 15.94
N TYR A 19 -10.60 -1.48 16.63
CA TYR A 19 -12.04 -1.41 16.91
C TYR A 19 -12.57 -0.03 16.55
N LYS A 20 -13.66 -0.01 15.77
CA LYS A 20 -14.40 1.21 15.46
C LYS A 20 -15.84 1.06 15.91
N ASN A 21 -16.22 1.85 16.91
CA ASN A 21 -17.56 1.84 17.53
C ASN A 21 -17.95 0.43 18.01
N GLY A 22 -17.03 -0.27 18.68
CA GLY A 22 -17.27 -1.62 19.20
C GLY A 22 -17.26 -2.75 18.15
N VAL A 23 -17.08 -2.43 16.87
CA VAL A 23 -16.96 -3.42 15.79
C VAL A 23 -15.50 -3.61 15.43
N MET A 24 -15.05 -4.86 15.36
CA MET A 24 -13.70 -5.21 14.93
C MET A 24 -13.44 -4.71 13.51
N SER A 25 -12.27 -4.12 13.31
CA SER A 25 -11.81 -3.58 12.05
C SER A 25 -10.33 -3.81 11.87
N TRP A 26 -9.84 -3.65 10.64
CA TRP A 26 -8.42 -3.82 10.34
C TRP A 26 -7.88 -2.59 9.64
N ASP A 27 -6.72 -2.14 10.09
CA ASP A 27 -5.93 -1.15 9.38
C ASP A 27 -4.97 -1.88 8.45
N LEU A 28 -4.82 -1.37 7.23
CA LEU A 28 -3.86 -1.88 6.26
C LEU A 28 -2.75 -0.87 6.08
N SER A 29 -1.52 -1.36 6.05
CA SER A 29 -0.34 -0.54 5.84
C SER A 29 0.62 -1.14 4.83
N PHE A 30 1.38 -0.26 4.20
CA PHE A 30 2.49 -0.60 3.33
C PHE A 30 3.63 0.39 3.59
N ALA A 31 4.84 -0.13 3.70
CA ALA A 31 6.06 0.67 3.66
C ALA A 31 6.98 0.09 2.60
N GLY A 32 7.52 0.93 1.72
CA GLY A 32 8.37 0.45 0.64
C GLY A 32 9.04 1.59 -0.14
N TYR A 33 9.90 1.19 -1.05
CA TYR A 33 10.68 2.10 -1.89
C TYR A 33 10.88 1.51 -3.29
N ALA A 34 11.24 2.38 -4.23
CA ALA A 34 11.57 2.01 -5.60
C ALA A 34 12.54 3.01 -6.25
N PRO A 35 13.40 2.57 -7.19
CA PRO A 35 13.72 1.18 -7.51
C PRO A 35 14.44 0.43 -6.39
N PHE A 36 14.48 -0.90 -6.46
CA PHE A 36 15.13 -1.74 -5.43
C PHE A 36 16.65 -1.49 -5.33
N ASP A 37 17.35 -1.43 -6.46
CA ASP A 37 18.82 -1.36 -6.49
C ASP A 37 19.35 0.05 -6.19
N ASN A 38 18.64 1.10 -6.62
CA ASN A 38 19.01 2.50 -6.36
C ASN A 38 17.75 3.33 -6.04
N PRO A 39 17.31 3.36 -4.76
CA PRO A 39 16.02 3.95 -4.39
C PRO A 39 15.92 5.45 -4.69
N GLU A 40 14.80 5.86 -5.28
CA GLU A 40 14.52 7.27 -5.62
C GLU A 40 13.30 7.83 -4.90
N ILE A 41 12.34 6.96 -4.55
CA ILE A 41 11.14 7.31 -3.78
C ILE A 41 10.88 6.25 -2.72
N ALA A 42 10.53 6.70 -1.51
CA ALA A 42 10.06 5.86 -0.42
C ALA A 42 8.70 6.38 0.07
N ILE A 43 7.79 5.46 0.40
CA ILE A 43 6.43 5.77 0.86
C ILE A 43 6.07 4.93 2.07
N ALA A 44 5.23 5.52 2.92
CA ALA A 44 4.48 4.81 3.95
C ALA A 44 2.99 5.15 3.77
N VAL A 45 2.17 4.14 3.58
CA VAL A 45 0.73 4.26 3.35
C VAL A 45 0.00 3.56 4.49
N ILE A 46 -0.92 4.26 5.14
CA ILE A 46 -1.79 3.72 6.20
C ILE A 46 -3.23 3.96 5.77
N VAL A 47 -4.01 2.88 5.72
CA VAL A 47 -5.45 2.90 5.46
C VAL A 47 -6.15 2.42 6.72
N PRO A 48 -6.60 3.34 7.58
CA PRO A 48 -7.27 2.96 8.82
C PRO A 48 -8.70 2.46 8.53
N ASN A 49 -9.17 1.49 9.30
CA ASN A 49 -10.50 0.89 9.18
C ASN A 49 -10.81 0.40 7.77
N ALA A 50 -9.80 -0.16 7.08
CA ALA A 50 -9.87 -0.57 5.68
C ALA A 50 -10.94 -1.64 5.43
N TYR A 51 -11.19 -2.50 6.42
CA TYR A 51 -12.34 -3.40 6.43
C TYR A 51 -12.82 -3.67 7.85
N ARG A 52 -14.06 -4.14 7.96
CA ARG A 52 -14.75 -4.40 9.23
C ARG A 52 -15.33 -5.80 9.21
N ASP A 53 -15.49 -6.37 10.40
CA ASP A 53 -16.02 -7.72 10.54
C ASP A 53 -17.44 -7.80 9.95
N GLY A 54 -17.74 -8.89 9.24
CA GLY A 54 -19.00 -9.09 8.53
C GLY A 54 -19.16 -8.39 7.17
N TYR A 55 -18.12 -7.71 6.64
CA TYR A 55 -18.17 -7.06 5.32
C TYR A 55 -17.16 -7.64 4.33
N ALA A 56 -17.61 -7.96 3.11
CA ALA A 56 -16.71 -8.24 1.99
C ALA A 56 -16.04 -6.94 1.53
N GLN A 57 -14.74 -6.80 1.77
CA GLN A 57 -13.99 -5.57 1.51
C GLN A 57 -12.58 -5.94 1.01
N PRO A 58 -11.95 -5.11 0.16
CA PRO A 58 -10.64 -5.42 -0.39
C PRO A 58 -9.54 -5.32 0.68
N HIS A 59 -8.98 -6.48 1.05
CA HIS A 59 -7.86 -6.63 2.01
C HIS A 59 -6.51 -6.14 1.47
N SER A 60 -6.49 -5.16 0.57
CA SER A 60 -5.29 -4.74 -0.15
C SER A 60 -5.27 -3.27 -0.55
N ALA A 61 -6.14 -2.43 0.03
CA ALA A 61 -6.21 -1.01 -0.27
C ALA A 61 -4.83 -0.32 -0.20
N ALA A 62 -4.05 -0.59 0.85
CA ALA A 62 -2.70 -0.02 1.00
C ALA A 62 -1.75 -0.38 -0.15
N ASN A 63 -1.81 -1.61 -0.67
CA ASN A 63 -0.97 -2.05 -1.80
C ASN A 63 -1.38 -1.36 -3.11
N ILE A 64 -2.69 -1.24 -3.36
CA ILE A 64 -3.23 -0.62 -4.57
C ILE A 64 -2.86 0.86 -4.60
N ILE A 65 -3.03 1.56 -3.47
CA ILE A 65 -2.65 2.98 -3.35
C ILE A 65 -1.15 3.13 -3.59
N SER A 66 -0.33 2.31 -2.94
CA SER A 66 1.13 2.35 -3.07
C SER A 66 1.60 2.11 -4.51
N GLN A 67 1.03 1.13 -5.21
CA GLN A 67 1.33 0.86 -6.62
C GLN A 67 1.00 2.06 -7.52
N ARG A 68 -0.15 2.71 -7.29
CA ARG A 68 -0.55 3.90 -8.05
C ARG A 68 0.41 5.07 -7.81
N VAL A 69 0.84 5.29 -6.56
CA VAL A 69 1.82 6.34 -6.24
C VAL A 69 3.14 6.11 -6.96
N PHE A 70 3.69 4.89 -6.91
CA PHE A 70 4.94 4.58 -7.62
C PHE A 70 4.78 4.75 -9.14
N ARG A 71 3.72 4.20 -9.74
CA ARG A 71 3.45 4.37 -11.18
C ARG A 71 3.41 5.83 -11.58
N THR A 72 2.62 6.65 -10.88
CA THR A 72 2.52 8.07 -11.18
C THR A 72 3.85 8.80 -11.01
N PHE A 73 4.65 8.46 -10.00
CA PHE A 73 5.97 9.06 -9.83
C PHE A 73 6.88 8.81 -11.04
N PHE A 74 7.00 7.56 -11.50
CA PHE A 74 7.85 7.22 -12.65
C PHE A 74 7.27 7.71 -13.99
N GLU A 75 5.94 7.66 -14.18
CA GLU A 75 5.27 8.25 -15.35
C GLU A 75 5.52 9.77 -15.47
N LEU A 76 5.58 10.49 -14.34
CA LEU A 76 5.88 11.92 -14.34
C LEU A 76 7.36 12.21 -14.57
N LYS A 77 8.25 11.29 -14.20
CA LYS A 77 9.70 11.42 -14.42
C LYS A 77 10.11 11.18 -15.88
N GLU A 78 9.34 10.40 -16.61
CA GLU A 78 9.56 10.12 -18.04
C GLU A 78 9.08 11.26 -18.98
N LYS A 79 8.44 12.30 -18.42
CA LYS A 79 8.02 13.52 -19.15
C LYS A 79 9.07 14.61 -19.07
#